data_AF-A0AAD2BTY3-F1
#
_entry.id   AF-A0AAD2BTY3-F1
#
_cell.length_a   1.000
_cell.length_b   1.000
_cell.length_c   1.000
_cell.angle_alpha   90.00
_cell.angle_beta   90.00
_cell.angle_gamma   90.00
#
_symmetry.space_group_name_H-M   'P 1'
#
loop_
_entity.id
_entity.type
_entity.pdbx_description
1 polymer ?
#
loop_
_entity_poly.entity_id
_entity_poly.type
_entity_poly.pdbx_seq_one_letter_code
_entity_poly.pdbx_strand_id
1 'polypeptide(L)'
;MRQSLARPEQKQFPLSIAAGRNAAVLWLENPVMSAATWRDSRFAAHACGMGFTELVERRRAFNEAFEQGIADAIVGVVFVAAEARHA
;
A
#
# COMPACT_ATOMS: atom_id res chain seq x y z
N MET A 1 10.70 -30.64 0.91
CA MET A 1 10.60 -29.18 0.69
C MET A 1 11.33 -28.46 1.82
N ARG A 2 12.40 -27.72 1.53
CA ARG A 2 12.99 -26.79 2.52
C ARG A 2 12.20 -25.50 2.44
N GLN A 3 11.33 -25.24 3.41
CA GLN A 3 10.79 -23.90 3.61
C GLN A 3 11.96 -23.02 4.08
N SER A 4 12.47 -22.18 3.18
CA SER A 4 13.37 -21.11 3.58
C SER A 4 12.55 -20.13 4.41
N LEU A 5 12.73 -20.14 5.72
CA LEU A 5 12.13 -19.16 6.61
C LEU A 5 12.71 -17.79 6.22
N ALA A 6 11.84 -16.88 5.78
CA ALA A 6 12.26 -15.50 5.51
C ALA A 6 12.88 -14.95 6.81
N ARG A 7 14.06 -14.32 6.69
CA ARG A 7 14.69 -13.66 7.83
C ARG A 7 13.73 -12.59 8.38
N PRO A 8 13.75 -12.27 9.68
CA PRO A 8 12.90 -11.22 10.25
C PRO A 8 13.01 -9.88 9.50
N GLU A 9 14.20 -9.60 8.98
CA GLU A 9 14.56 -8.44 8.14
C GLU A 9 13.85 -8.44 6.77
N GLN A 10 13.34 -9.60 6.33
CA GLN A 10 12.61 -9.80 5.07
C GLN A 10 11.09 -9.85 5.31
N LYS A 11 10.59 -9.43 6.47
CA LYS A 11 9.14 -9.29 6.69
C LYS A 11 8.61 -8.22 5.74
N GLN A 12 8.01 -8.71 4.66
CA GLN A 12 7.30 -7.88 3.68
C GLN A 12 5.80 -8.01 3.95
N PHE A 13 5.10 -6.88 3.88
CA PHE A 13 3.64 -6.82 4.01
C PHE A 13 3.02 -6.53 2.64
N PRO A 14 3.08 -7.46 1.67
CA PRO A 14 2.72 -7.19 0.27
C PRO A 14 1.28 -6.71 0.11
N LEU A 15 0.35 -7.22 0.93
CA LEU A 15 -1.04 -6.75 0.94
C LEU A 15 -1.17 -5.29 1.38
N SER A 16 -0.43 -4.89 2.42
CA SER A 16 -0.43 -3.51 2.91
C SER A 16 0.26 -2.56 1.92
N ILE A 17 1.34 -3.01 1.28
CA ILE A 17 2.03 -2.28 0.21
C ILE A 17 1.09 -2.07 -0.99
N ALA A 18 0.44 -3.13 -1.47
CA ALA A 18 -0.50 -3.05 -2.58
C ALA A 18 -1.70 -2.13 -2.26
N ALA A 19 -2.24 -2.24 -1.05
CA ALA A 19 -3.32 -1.37 -0.59
C ALA A 19 -2.88 0.10 -0.49
N GLY A 20 -1.65 0.37 -0.03
CA GLY A 20 -1.08 1.72 0.03
C GLY A 20 -0.93 2.36 -1.35
N ARG A 21 -0.39 1.61 -2.33
CA ARG A 21 -0.28 2.05 -3.73
C ARG A 21 -1.64 2.35 -4.34
N ASN A 22 -2.61 1.45 -4.18
CA ASN A 22 -3.97 1.65 -4.69
C ASN A 22 -4.61 2.90 -4.05
N ALA A 23 -4.46 3.07 -2.73
CA ALA A 23 -4.96 4.26 -2.06
C ALA A 23 -4.36 5.57 -2.62
N ALA A 24 -3.08 5.58 -2.99
CA ALA A 24 -2.44 6.73 -3.62
C ALA A 24 -3.02 7.01 -5.02
N VAL A 25 -3.16 5.99 -5.86
CA VAL A 25 -3.77 6.12 -7.20
C VAL A 25 -5.17 6.72 -7.09
N LEU A 26 -6.03 6.18 -6.23
CA LEU A 26 -7.39 6.68 -6.07
C LEU A 26 -7.45 8.14 -5.58
N TRP A 27 -6.49 8.55 -4.75
CA TRP A 27 -6.42 9.95 -4.29
C TRP A 27 -5.94 10.89 -5.39
N LEU A 28 -4.95 10.47 -6.18
CA LEU A 28 -4.43 11.23 -7.32
C LEU A 28 -5.48 11.41 -8.42
N GLU A 29 -6.31 10.38 -8.65
CA GLU A 29 -7.42 10.44 -9.60
C GLU A 29 -8.53 11.40 -9.15
N ASN A 30 -8.87 11.41 -7.85
CA ASN A 30 -9.93 12.26 -7.31
C ASN A 30 -9.69 12.65 -5.83
N PRO A 31 -8.98 13.77 -5.56
CA PRO A 31 -8.65 14.18 -4.20
C PRO A 31 -9.86 14.81 -3.51
N VAL A 32 -10.53 14.04 -2.65
CA VAL A 32 -11.72 14.49 -1.89
C VAL A 32 -11.42 15.08 -0.51
N MET A 33 -10.19 14.91 -0.02
CA MET A 33 -9.70 15.41 1.28
C MET A 33 -8.18 15.47 1.27
N SER A 34 -7.55 15.90 2.39
CA SER A 34 -6.10 15.88 2.50
C SER A 34 -5.53 14.47 2.29
N ALA A 35 -4.35 14.36 1.66
CA ALA A 35 -3.70 13.08 1.41
C ALA A 35 -3.47 12.28 2.71
N ALA A 36 -3.10 12.95 3.80
CA ALA A 36 -2.89 12.33 5.10
C ALA A 36 -4.19 11.75 5.68
N THR A 37 -5.27 12.55 5.68
CA THR A 37 -6.59 12.09 6.16
C THR A 37 -7.08 10.89 5.34
N TRP A 38 -6.94 10.96 4.02
CA TRP A 38 -7.31 9.87 3.13
C TRP A 38 -6.50 8.59 3.40
N ARG A 39 -5.18 8.70 3.49
CA ARG A 39 -4.27 7.58 3.81
C ARG A 39 -4.68 6.90 5.11
N ASP A 40 -4.93 7.68 6.15
CA ASP A 40 -5.27 7.17 7.47
C ASP A 40 -6.64 6.46 7.47
N SER A 41 -7.65 7.04 6.80
CA SER A 41 -8.96 6.40 6.60
C SER A 41 -8.86 5.11 5.79
N ARG A 42 -8.07 5.09 4.71
CA ARG A 42 -7.89 3.90 3.87
C ARG A 42 -7.14 2.78 4.59
N PHE A 43 -6.16 3.10 5.43
CA PHE A 43 -5.54 2.09 6.27
C PHE A 43 -6.52 1.55 7.33
N ALA A 44 -7.32 2.41 7.96
CA ALA A 44 -8.33 1.97 8.93
C ALA A 44 -9.33 0.99 8.28
N ALA A 45 -9.79 1.29 7.06
CA ALA A 45 -10.63 0.38 6.28
C ALA A 45 -9.89 -0.92 5.91
N HIS A 46 -8.63 -0.84 5.48
CA HIS A 46 -7.81 -2.00 5.13
C HIS A 46 -7.57 -2.95 6.32
N ALA A 47 -7.39 -2.42 7.53
CA ALA A 47 -7.17 -3.21 8.73
C ALA A 47 -8.47 -3.75 9.36
N CYS A 48 -9.62 -3.17 9.00
CA CYS A 48 -10.91 -3.54 9.57
C CYS A 48 -11.28 -5.00 9.22
N GLY A 49 -11.55 -5.82 10.24
CA GLY A 49 -12.00 -7.20 10.06
C GLY A 49 -10.94 -8.20 9.54
N MET A 50 -9.71 -7.75 9.25
CA MET A 50 -8.66 -8.61 8.69
C MET A 50 -7.90 -9.45 9.72
N GLY A 51 -8.11 -9.20 11.02
CA GLY A 51 -7.41 -9.92 12.09
C GLY A 51 -5.88 -9.75 12.04
N PHE A 52 -5.39 -8.66 11.45
CA PHE A 52 -3.96 -8.44 11.28
C PHE A 52 -3.23 -8.35 12.62
N THR A 53 -2.18 -9.14 12.74
CA THR A 53 -1.08 -8.92 13.68
C THR A 53 -0.11 -7.87 13.11
N GLU A 54 0.76 -7.29 13.94
CA GLU A 54 1.82 -6.38 13.48
C GLU A 54 1.25 -5.12 12.79
N LEU A 55 0.22 -4.53 13.41
CA LEU A 55 -0.49 -3.37 12.85
C LEU A 55 0.42 -2.15 12.63
N VAL A 56 1.44 -1.97 13.47
CA VAL A 56 2.38 -0.85 13.37
C VAL A 56 3.25 -1.02 12.13
N GLU A 57 3.80 -2.20 11.92
CA GLU A 57 4.67 -2.53 10.79
C GLU A 57 3.89 -2.57 9.47
N ARG A 58 2.65 -3.10 9.48
CA ARG A 58 1.74 -3.06 8.34
C ARG A 58 1.33 -1.63 7.99
N ARG A 59 1.05 -0.78 8.99
CA ARG A 59 0.76 0.64 8.78
C ARG A 59 1.95 1.34 8.15
N ARG A 60 3.16 1.06 8.64
CA ARG A 60 4.38 1.60 8.07
C ARG A 60 4.53 1.22 6.59
N ALA A 61 4.40 -0.07 6.27
CA ALA A 61 4.50 -0.55 4.89
C ALA A 61 3.41 0.03 3.97
N PHE A 62 2.19 0.21 4.47
CA PHE A 62 1.11 0.91 3.74
C PHE A 62 1.45 2.38 3.49
N ASN A 63 1.90 3.09 4.54
CA ASN A 63 2.21 4.52 4.46
C ASN A 63 3.38 4.79 3.51
N GLU A 64 4.46 4.03 3.63
CA GLU A 64 5.64 4.13 2.73
C GLU A 64 5.22 3.91 1.27
N ALA A 65 4.36 2.91 1.01
CA ALA A 65 3.87 2.64 -0.33
C ALA A 65 2.92 3.72 -0.87
N PHE A 66 2.09 4.31 -0.01
CA PHE A 66 1.24 5.45 -0.36
C PHE A 66 2.08 6.69 -0.68
N GLU A 67 3.05 7.01 0.18
CA GLU A 67 3.93 8.18 0.04
C GLU A 67 4.81 8.08 -1.19
N GLN A 68 5.37 6.91 -1.48
CA GLN A 68 6.07 6.67 -2.74
C GLN A 68 5.13 6.86 -3.94
N GLY A 69 3.88 6.41 -3.81
CA GLY A 69 2.82 6.63 -4.78
C GLY A 69 2.65 8.11 -5.16
N ILE A 70 2.57 8.97 -4.14
CA ILE A 70 2.48 10.41 -4.32
C ILE A 70 3.78 11.00 -4.89
N ALA A 71 4.93 10.57 -4.38
CA ALA A 71 6.24 11.05 -4.84
C ALA A 71 6.45 10.77 -6.34
N ASP A 72 6.15 9.55 -6.79
CA ASP A 72 6.23 9.13 -8.19
C ASP A 72 5.33 10.00 -9.09
N ALA A 73 4.12 10.31 -8.66
CA ALA A 73 3.22 11.22 -9.37
C ALA A 73 3.81 12.64 -9.48
N ILE A 74 4.42 13.16 -8.40
CA ILE A 74 5.05 14.48 -8.40
C ILE A 74 6.23 14.54 -9.37
N VAL A 75 7.05 13.49 -9.44
CA VAL A 75 8.19 13.42 -10.37
C VAL A 75 7.79 13.03 -11.80
N GLY A 76 6.49 12.85 -12.07
CA GLY A 76 5.96 12.56 -13.40
C GLY A 76 6.10 11.11 -13.86
N VAL A 77 6.27 10.16 -12.93
CA VAL A 77 6.26 8.72 -13.25
C VAL A 77 4.81 8.26 -13.42
N VAL A 78 4.49 7.73 -14.59
CA VAL A 78 3.16 7.21 -14.91
C VAL A 78 2.96 5.82 -14.30
N PHE A 79 1.98 5.68 -13.41
CA PHE A 79 1.51 4.37 -12.95
C PHE A 79 0.81 3.63 -14.08
N VAL A 80 1.53 2.74 -14.76
CA VAL A 80 0.88 1.77 -15.65
C VAL A 80 0.29 0.69 -14.75
N ALA A 81 -1.03 0.72 -14.56
CA ALA A 81 -1.75 -0.41 -14.01
C ALA A 81 -1.58 -1.59 -14.95
N ALA A 82 -0.69 -2.52 -14.60
CA ALA A 82 -0.55 -3.77 -15.32
C ALA A 82 -1.82 -4.60 -15.08
N GLU A 83 -2.79 -4.50 -16.00
CA GLU A 83 -3.90 -5.45 -16.06
C GLU A 83 -3.30 -6.84 -16.33
N ALA A 84 -3.27 -7.69 -15.30
CA ALA A 84 -2.91 -9.08 -15.43
C ALA A 84 -4.02 -9.82 -16.20
N ARG A 85 -3.95 -9.79 -17.53
CA ARG A 85 -4.72 -10.70 -18.39
C ARG A 85 -4.25 -12.13 -18.12
N HIS A 86 -5.08 -12.89 -17.41
CA HIS A 86 -4.93 -14.33 -17.33
C HIS A 86 -5.45 -14.91 -18.65
N ALA A 87 -4.56 -15.56 -19.40
CA ALA A 87 -4.89 -16.38 -20.56
C ALA A 87 -5.05 -17.84 -20.12
#